data_AF-A0A524EDR6-F1
#
_entry.id   AF-A0A524EDR6-F1
#
_cell.length_a   1.000
_cell.length_b   1.000
_cell.length_c   1.000
_cell.angle_alpha   90.00
_cell.angle_beta   90.00
_cell.angle_gamma   90.00
#
_symmetry.space_group_name_H-M   'P 1'
#
loop_
_entity.id
_entity.type
_entity.pdbx_description
1 polymer ?
#
loop_
_entity_poly.entity_id
_entity_poly.type
_entity_poly.pdbx_seq_one_letter_code
_entity_poly.pdbx_strand_id
1 'polypeptide(L)'
;CSLVTDGGACVFLASEEVAKKFTDTPIWIAGTGQGSAALSLHDRDDITSFVATREASRQAYEMAGVGPKDIQIAEVHACFTIAEILAMEDLGFYEKGKATQAIRSGESKRDGSLPINTSGGLKSKGHPVGATGAAQAVEIFKQMRGIAERNRQVKGDLDITLTHNLGGSGGTCVVTIYKK
;
A
#
# COMPACT_ATOMS: atom_id res chain seq x y z
N CYS A 1 -2.58 -17.74 0.79
CA CYS A 1 -2.77 -17.47 -0.65
C CYS A 1 -4.01 -16.60 -0.84
N SER A 2 -3.92 -15.58 -1.68
CA SER A 2 -5.05 -14.82 -2.20
C SER A 2 -5.99 -15.70 -3.03
N LEU A 3 -7.17 -15.18 -3.31
CA LEU A 3 -8.19 -15.86 -4.11
C LEU A 3 -7.98 -15.60 -5.61
N VAL A 4 -8.28 -16.58 -6.46
CA VAL A 4 -8.56 -16.31 -7.87
C VAL A 4 -9.88 -15.55 -7.91
N THR A 5 -9.91 -14.38 -8.55
CA THR A 5 -11.04 -13.46 -8.42
C THR A 5 -11.23 -12.64 -9.68
N ASP A 6 -12.47 -12.52 -10.12
CA ASP A 6 -12.88 -11.57 -11.15
C ASP A 6 -13.24 -10.22 -10.53
N GLY A 7 -12.89 -9.11 -11.20
CA GLY A 7 -13.22 -7.78 -10.72
C GLY A 7 -12.48 -6.67 -11.45
N GLY A 8 -12.89 -5.43 -11.18
CA GLY A 8 -12.31 -4.23 -11.77
C GLY A 8 -12.26 -3.08 -10.77
N ALA A 9 -11.33 -2.16 -11.00
CA ALA A 9 -11.23 -0.91 -10.26
C ALA A 9 -10.81 0.19 -11.23
N CYS A 10 -11.26 1.42 -10.98
CA CYS A 10 -10.97 2.58 -11.80
C CYS A 10 -10.65 3.77 -10.88
N VAL A 11 -9.68 4.58 -11.30
CA VAL A 11 -9.34 5.85 -10.67
C VAL A 11 -9.36 6.93 -11.74
N PHE A 12 -9.88 8.11 -11.39
CA PHE A 12 -9.80 9.29 -12.24
C PHE A 12 -8.64 10.15 -11.77
N LEU A 13 -7.66 10.35 -12.65
CA LEU A 13 -6.52 11.23 -12.40
C LEU A 13 -6.69 12.48 -13.24
N ALA A 14 -6.39 13.63 -12.63
CA ALA A 14 -6.52 14.93 -13.26
C ALA A 14 -5.43 15.86 -12.73
N SER A 15 -5.08 16.88 -13.53
CA SER A 15 -4.26 17.98 -13.04
C SER A 15 -4.99 18.72 -11.92
N GLU A 16 -4.24 19.48 -11.09
CA GLU A 16 -4.82 20.32 -10.05
C GLU A 16 -5.92 21.25 -10.57
N GLU A 17 -5.68 21.89 -11.72
CA GLU A 17 -6.65 22.80 -12.35
C GLU A 17 -7.96 22.08 -12.70
N VAL A 18 -7.90 20.85 -13.20
CA VAL A 18 -9.08 20.08 -13.57
C VAL A 18 -9.75 19.50 -12.31
N ALA A 19 -8.98 18.94 -11.37
CA ALA A 19 -9.50 18.34 -10.15
C ALA A 19 -10.34 19.33 -9.32
N LYS A 20 -9.87 20.58 -9.19
CA LYS A 20 -10.58 21.66 -8.49
C LYS A 20 -11.92 22.05 -9.13
N LYS A 21 -12.17 21.69 -10.40
CA LYS A 21 -13.48 21.88 -11.05
C LYS A 21 -14.51 20.80 -10.64
N PHE A 22 -14.06 19.68 -10.08
CA PHE A 22 -14.91 18.54 -9.69
C PHE A 22 -15.03 18.34 -8.18
N THR A 23 -14.04 18.74 -7.39
CA THR A 23 -14.07 18.61 -5.93
C THR A 23 -13.16 19.62 -5.22
N ASP A 24 -13.60 20.08 -4.06
CA ASP A 24 -12.80 20.94 -3.17
C ASP A 24 -11.81 20.16 -2.29
N THR A 25 -11.89 18.82 -2.31
CA THR A 25 -11.12 17.93 -1.43
C THR A 25 -10.45 16.80 -2.23
N PRO A 26 -9.64 17.13 -3.26
CA PRO A 26 -8.90 16.12 -4.01
C PRO A 26 -7.93 15.38 -3.10
N ILE A 27 -7.56 14.15 -3.48
CA ILE A 27 -6.48 13.41 -2.84
C ILE A 27 -5.29 13.45 -3.80
N TRP A 28 -4.18 14.03 -3.35
CA TRP A 28 -2.98 14.25 -4.15
C TRP A 28 -2.08 13.03 -4.15
N ILE A 29 -1.52 12.68 -5.30
CA ILE A 29 -0.36 11.80 -5.36
C ILE A 29 0.86 12.65 -5.00
N ALA A 30 1.34 12.52 -3.77
CA ALA A 30 2.46 13.29 -3.25
C ALA A 30 3.82 12.71 -3.67
N GLY A 31 3.88 11.41 -3.89
CA GLY A 31 5.09 10.74 -4.37
C GLY A 31 4.79 9.36 -4.93
N THR A 32 5.58 8.94 -5.91
CA THR A 32 5.54 7.59 -6.45
C THR A 32 6.95 7.10 -6.76
N GLY A 33 7.15 5.80 -6.66
CA GLY A 33 8.42 5.16 -6.95
C GLY A 33 8.22 3.79 -7.56
N GLN A 34 9.15 3.38 -8.41
CA GLN A 34 9.16 2.07 -9.05
C GLN A 34 10.52 1.42 -8.85
N GLY A 35 10.48 0.16 -8.42
CA GLY A 35 11.67 -0.66 -8.21
C GLY A 35 11.56 -2.00 -8.93
N SER A 36 12.70 -2.51 -9.36
CA SER A 36 12.84 -3.78 -10.06
C SER A 36 13.90 -4.66 -9.38
N ALA A 37 13.77 -5.97 -9.54
CA ALA A 37 14.72 -6.96 -9.06
C ALA A 37 14.79 -8.13 -10.04
N ALA A 38 15.72 -9.07 -9.81
CA ALA A 38 15.78 -10.31 -10.58
C ALA A 38 14.43 -11.03 -10.58
N LEU A 39 13.99 -11.47 -11.76
CA LEU A 39 12.70 -12.12 -11.95
C LEU A 39 12.64 -13.44 -11.18
N SER A 40 13.67 -14.27 -11.34
CA SER A 40 13.83 -15.54 -10.63
C SER A 40 14.20 -15.30 -9.17
N LEU A 41 13.55 -16.03 -8.27
CA LEU A 41 13.83 -15.92 -6.83
C LEU A 41 15.24 -16.41 -6.46
N HIS A 42 15.77 -17.42 -7.18
CA HIS A 42 17.09 -17.99 -6.91
C HIS A 42 18.26 -17.09 -7.34
N ASP A 43 18.00 -16.09 -8.18
CA ASP A 43 19.00 -15.11 -8.62
C ASP A 43 19.13 -13.92 -7.64
N ARG A 44 18.47 -13.99 -6.47
CA ARG A 44 18.44 -12.91 -5.49
C ARG A 44 19.36 -13.20 -4.31
N ASP A 45 20.05 -12.16 -3.86
CA ASP A 45 20.95 -12.22 -2.71
C ASP A 45 20.21 -12.49 -1.39
N ASP A 46 18.98 -11.98 -1.26
CA ASP A 46 18.13 -12.18 -0.09
C ASP A 46 16.70 -12.50 -0.51
N ILE A 47 16.21 -13.68 -0.10
CA ILE A 47 14.84 -14.14 -0.35
C ILE A 47 13.85 -13.68 0.72
N THR A 48 14.34 -13.06 1.79
CA THR A 48 13.55 -12.49 2.88
C THR A 48 13.30 -11.01 2.69
N SER A 49 13.73 -10.38 1.59
CA SER A 49 13.47 -8.97 1.28
C SER A 49 13.12 -8.78 -0.19
N PHE A 50 12.33 -7.75 -0.47
CA PHE A 50 12.04 -7.25 -1.80
C PHE A 50 12.84 -5.97 -2.06
N VAL A 51 13.99 -6.11 -2.71
CA VAL A 51 14.79 -4.95 -3.16
C VAL A 51 13.96 -3.98 -4.01
N ALA A 52 13.07 -4.51 -4.84
CA ALA A 52 12.12 -3.70 -5.61
C ALA A 52 11.23 -2.83 -4.71
N THR A 53 10.73 -3.36 -3.59
CA THR A 53 9.92 -2.60 -2.62
C THR A 53 10.74 -1.51 -1.95
N ARG A 54 11.97 -1.83 -1.51
CA ARG A 54 12.86 -0.86 -0.85
C ARG A 54 13.22 0.31 -1.76
N GLU A 55 13.47 0.05 -3.04
CA GLU A 55 13.80 1.10 -3.99
C GLU A 55 12.58 1.93 -4.38
N ALA A 56 11.43 1.28 -4.61
CA ALA A 56 10.17 1.99 -4.87
C ALA A 56 9.76 2.87 -3.67
N SER A 57 9.90 2.37 -2.44
CA SER A 57 9.53 3.12 -1.24
C SER A 57 10.46 4.31 -1.02
N ARG A 58 11.78 4.12 -1.18
CA ARG A 58 12.77 5.20 -1.09
C ARG A 58 12.44 6.37 -2.02
N GLN A 59 12.18 6.09 -3.30
CA GLN A 59 11.79 7.10 -4.29
C GLN A 59 10.47 7.80 -3.93
N ALA A 60 9.46 7.04 -3.51
CA ALA A 60 8.16 7.60 -3.15
C ALA A 60 8.25 8.52 -1.91
N TYR A 61 8.99 8.10 -0.88
CA TYR A 61 9.26 8.88 0.33
C TYR A 61 10.02 10.17 0.01
N GLU A 62 11.08 10.09 -0.79
CA GLU A 62 11.87 11.23 -1.24
C GLU A 62 11.02 12.24 -2.02
N MET A 63 10.24 11.76 -3.00
CA MET A 63 9.35 12.60 -3.81
C MET A 63 8.27 13.29 -2.96
N ALA A 64 7.72 12.61 -1.97
CA ALA A 64 6.68 13.14 -1.09
C ALA A 64 7.23 14.01 0.06
N GLY A 65 8.54 13.98 0.31
CA GLY A 65 9.19 14.66 1.44
C GLY A 65 8.74 14.14 2.81
N VAL A 66 8.50 12.83 2.93
CA VAL A 66 8.01 12.17 4.17
C VAL A 66 8.76 10.87 4.42
N GLY A 67 8.65 10.31 5.62
CA GLY A 67 9.20 9.02 6.00
C GLY A 67 8.13 7.97 6.34
N PRO A 68 8.55 6.72 6.63
CA PRO A 68 7.63 5.63 6.95
C PRO A 68 6.80 5.88 8.21
N LYS A 69 7.32 6.66 9.17
CA LYS A 69 6.61 7.01 10.42
C LYS A 69 5.47 8.00 10.22
N ASP A 70 5.44 8.69 9.07
CA ASP A 70 4.37 9.63 8.74
C ASP A 70 3.15 8.92 8.12
N ILE A 71 3.29 7.66 7.70
CA ILE A 71 2.21 6.90 7.07
C ILE A 71 1.20 6.48 8.15
N GLN A 72 -0.07 6.82 7.94
CA GLN A 72 -1.13 6.55 8.91
C GLN A 72 -1.96 5.30 8.59
N ILE A 73 -1.92 4.84 7.33
CA ILE A 73 -2.56 3.61 6.85
C ILE A 73 -1.84 3.17 5.57
N ALA A 74 -1.75 1.85 5.35
CA ALA A 74 -1.26 1.33 4.09
C ALA A 74 -2.09 0.16 3.53
N GLU A 75 -2.25 0.12 2.21
CA GLU A 75 -2.67 -1.07 1.48
C GLU A 75 -1.44 -1.70 0.81
N VAL A 76 -1.08 -2.92 1.23
CA VAL A 76 0.12 -3.64 0.77
C VAL A 76 -0.25 -4.92 0.03
N HIS A 77 0.56 -5.27 -0.97
CA HIS A 77 0.35 -6.45 -1.82
C HIS A 77 0.54 -7.79 -1.10
N ALA A 78 -0.47 -8.22 -0.34
CA ALA A 78 -0.46 -9.44 0.47
C ALA A 78 -1.03 -10.67 -0.27
N CYS A 79 -0.48 -11.03 -1.43
CA CYS A 79 -0.92 -12.22 -2.18
C CYS A 79 -0.62 -13.54 -1.43
N PHE A 80 0.40 -13.53 -0.58
CA PHE A 80 0.68 -14.52 0.45
C PHE A 80 0.93 -13.83 1.79
N THR A 81 0.70 -14.53 2.91
CA THR A 81 0.88 -13.94 4.25
C THR A 81 2.31 -13.48 4.50
N ILE A 82 3.30 -14.21 3.99
CA ILE A 82 4.70 -13.82 4.09
C ILE A 82 4.99 -12.50 3.35
N ALA A 83 4.32 -12.24 2.21
CA ALA A 83 4.53 -11.02 1.44
C ALA A 83 4.10 -9.77 2.22
N GLU A 84 3.05 -9.86 3.05
CA GLU A 84 2.64 -8.76 3.94
C GLU A 84 3.73 -8.44 4.97
N ILE A 85 4.29 -9.47 5.62
CA ILE A 85 5.36 -9.33 6.61
C ILE A 85 6.59 -8.67 5.98
N LEU A 86 7.03 -9.18 4.83
CA LEU A 86 8.21 -8.62 4.15
C LEU A 86 7.96 -7.18 3.70
N ALA A 87 6.79 -6.89 3.14
CA ALA A 87 6.43 -5.53 2.73
C ALA A 87 6.42 -4.55 3.92
N MET A 88 5.88 -4.95 5.08
CA MET A 88 5.88 -4.10 6.28
C MET A 88 7.30 -3.73 6.74
N GLU A 89 8.26 -4.64 6.57
CA GLU A 89 9.67 -4.40 6.92
C GLU A 89 10.39 -3.58 5.83
N ASP A 90 10.19 -3.92 4.55
CA ASP A 90 10.86 -3.27 3.42
C ASP A 90 10.32 -1.87 3.10
N LEU A 91 9.08 -1.57 3.49
CA LEU A 91 8.53 -0.22 3.52
C LEU A 91 9.09 0.61 4.69
N GLY A 92 9.78 -0.01 5.65
CA GLY A 92 10.39 0.67 6.79
C GLY A 92 9.42 0.97 7.93
N PHE A 93 8.23 0.36 7.96
CA PHE A 93 7.29 0.51 9.07
C PHE A 93 7.80 -0.16 10.35
N TYR A 94 8.46 -1.30 10.18
CA TYR A 94 9.06 -2.06 11.27
C TYR A 94 10.48 -2.49 10.88
N GLU A 95 11.34 -2.67 11.87
CA GLU A 95 12.66 -3.25 11.64
C GLU A 95 12.55 -4.70 11.10
N LYS A 96 13.60 -5.15 10.42
CA LYS A 96 13.70 -6.51 9.91
C LYS A 96 13.43 -7.54 11.01
N GLY A 97 12.52 -8.48 10.76
CA GLY A 97 12.09 -9.51 11.70
C GLY A 97 11.10 -9.05 12.78
N LYS A 98 10.70 -7.77 12.82
CA LYS A 98 9.82 -7.22 13.86
C LYS A 98 8.36 -7.07 13.44
N ALA A 99 8.04 -7.13 12.14
CA ALA A 99 6.66 -6.97 11.68
C ALA A 99 5.70 -8.03 12.25
N THR A 100 6.19 -9.26 12.50
CA THR A 100 5.38 -10.31 13.12
C THR A 100 4.96 -9.99 14.55
N GLN A 101 5.79 -9.27 15.31
CA GLN A 101 5.45 -8.82 16.67
C GLN A 101 4.35 -7.76 16.61
N ALA A 102 4.45 -6.80 15.70
CA ALA A 102 3.44 -5.76 15.49
C ALA A 102 2.07 -6.34 15.08
N ILE A 103 2.08 -7.38 14.25
CA ILE A 103 0.85 -8.11 13.90
C ILE A 103 0.23 -8.77 15.15
N ARG A 104 1.06 -9.41 15.99
CA ARG A 104 0.61 -10.09 17.21
C ARG A 104 0.11 -9.13 18.29
N SER A 105 0.74 -7.96 18.44
CA SER A 105 0.30 -6.89 19.34
C SER A 105 -0.97 -6.19 18.83
N GLY A 106 -1.31 -6.37 17.55
CA GLY A 106 -2.50 -5.80 16.93
C GLY A 106 -2.30 -4.39 16.38
N GLU A 107 -1.05 -3.94 16.24
CA GLU A 107 -0.71 -2.64 15.67
C GLU A 107 -1.17 -2.49 14.21
N SER A 108 -1.16 -3.61 13.46
CA SER A 108 -1.64 -3.64 12.07
C SER A 108 -3.16 -3.77 11.89
N LYS A 109 -3.92 -3.91 12.99
CA LYS A 109 -5.38 -3.99 12.93
C LYS A 109 -5.97 -2.63 12.57
N ARG A 110 -7.24 -2.62 12.15
CA ARG A 110 -7.99 -1.41 11.79
C ARG A 110 -7.92 -0.29 12.84
N ASP A 111 -8.01 -0.65 14.12
CA ASP A 111 -7.96 0.30 15.25
C ASP A 111 -6.56 0.34 15.91
N GLY A 112 -5.54 -0.23 15.26
CA GLY A 112 -4.15 -0.22 15.71
C GLY A 112 -3.41 1.07 15.34
N SER A 113 -2.13 1.14 15.69
CA SER A 113 -1.27 2.31 15.43
C SER A 113 -0.92 2.52 13.96
N LEU A 114 -0.89 1.45 13.16
CA LEU A 114 -0.67 1.51 11.72
C LEU A 114 -1.56 0.47 11.03
N PRO A 115 -2.83 0.79 10.75
CA PRO A 115 -3.72 -0.10 10.04
C PRO A 115 -3.13 -0.53 8.68
N ILE A 116 -3.08 -1.84 8.47
CA ILE A 116 -2.65 -2.45 7.20
C ILE A 116 -3.84 -3.19 6.59
N ASN A 117 -4.05 -2.99 5.29
CA ASN A 117 -5.01 -3.76 4.50
C ASN A 117 -6.45 -3.74 5.07
N THR A 118 -6.98 -2.56 5.39
CA THR A 118 -8.36 -2.39 5.92
C THR A 118 -9.44 -2.83 4.94
N SER A 119 -9.10 -3.04 3.67
CA SER A 119 -9.96 -3.72 2.70
C SER A 119 -10.11 -5.23 2.94
N GLY A 120 -9.38 -5.80 3.89
CA GLY A 120 -9.13 -7.23 4.01
C GLY A 120 -7.97 -7.74 3.15
N GLY A 121 -7.27 -6.85 2.44
CA GLY A 121 -6.16 -7.18 1.55
C GLY A 121 -6.53 -8.18 0.45
N LEU A 122 -5.54 -8.65 -0.30
CA LEU A 122 -5.74 -9.61 -1.39
C LEU A 122 -6.24 -10.97 -0.87
N LYS A 123 -6.08 -11.24 0.42
CA LYS A 123 -6.47 -12.50 1.07
C LYS A 123 -7.99 -12.63 1.22
N SER A 124 -8.68 -11.54 1.53
CA SER A 124 -10.15 -11.55 1.76
C SER A 124 -10.92 -10.77 0.70
N LYS A 125 -10.38 -9.62 0.21
CA LYS A 125 -11.01 -8.83 -0.88
C LYS A 125 -11.01 -9.58 -2.21
N GLY A 126 -10.03 -10.48 -2.39
CA GLY A 126 -9.72 -11.14 -3.65
C GLY A 126 -8.63 -10.42 -4.43
N HIS A 127 -8.15 -11.06 -5.50
CA HIS A 127 -7.00 -10.59 -6.28
C HIS A 127 -7.21 -10.71 -7.80
N PRO A 128 -8.10 -9.88 -8.40
CA PRO A 128 -8.08 -9.67 -9.85
C PRO A 128 -6.79 -8.93 -10.18
N VAL A 129 -5.83 -9.65 -10.76
CA VAL A 129 -4.41 -9.26 -10.81
C VAL A 129 -4.22 -7.84 -11.36
N GLY A 130 -4.79 -7.55 -12.53
CA GLY A 130 -4.68 -6.22 -13.16
C GLY A 130 -5.42 -5.10 -12.43
N ALA A 131 -6.48 -5.41 -11.67
CA ALA A 131 -7.27 -4.41 -10.96
C ALA A 131 -6.69 -4.06 -9.59
N THR A 132 -5.80 -4.88 -9.03
CA THR A 132 -5.39 -4.79 -7.63
C THR A 132 -4.73 -3.46 -7.28
N GLY A 133 -3.83 -2.94 -8.13
CA GLY A 133 -3.19 -1.64 -7.87
C GLY A 133 -4.19 -0.49 -7.81
N ALA A 134 -5.11 -0.41 -8.78
CA ALA A 134 -6.18 0.58 -8.76
C ALA A 134 -7.14 0.37 -7.56
N ALA A 135 -7.44 -0.88 -7.19
CA ALA A 135 -8.30 -1.18 -6.04
C ALA A 135 -7.67 -0.77 -4.70
N GLN A 136 -6.34 -0.81 -4.57
CA GLN A 136 -5.63 -0.28 -3.40
C GLN A 136 -5.79 1.25 -3.32
N ALA A 137 -5.63 1.95 -4.46
CA ALA A 137 -5.84 3.40 -4.52
C ALA A 137 -7.29 3.81 -4.20
N VAL A 138 -8.28 3.04 -4.68
CA VAL A 138 -9.70 3.26 -4.37
C VAL A 138 -9.97 3.10 -2.87
N GLU A 139 -9.38 2.10 -2.22
CA GLU A 139 -9.53 1.93 -0.76
C GLU A 139 -8.92 3.12 0.00
N ILE A 140 -7.69 3.51 -0.35
CA ILE A 140 -7.05 4.67 0.28
C ILE A 140 -7.87 5.94 0.07
N PHE A 141 -8.37 6.18 -1.14
CA PHE A 141 -9.26 7.30 -1.42
C PHE A 141 -10.51 7.27 -0.52
N LYS A 142 -11.18 6.12 -0.40
CA LYS A 142 -12.35 5.97 0.49
C LYS A 142 -12.01 6.28 1.95
N GLN A 143 -10.87 5.76 2.43
CA GLN A 143 -10.42 5.96 3.81
C GLN A 143 -10.12 7.44 4.09
N MET A 144 -9.34 8.10 3.22
CA MET A 144 -8.98 9.52 3.37
C MET A 144 -10.19 10.45 3.26
N ARG A 145 -11.18 10.09 2.43
CA ARG A 145 -12.43 10.83 2.27
C ARG A 145 -13.44 10.56 3.39
N GLY A 146 -13.19 9.60 4.28
CA GLY A 146 -14.13 9.24 5.35
C GLY A 146 -15.39 8.52 4.86
N ILE A 147 -15.33 7.89 3.68
CA ILE A 147 -16.48 7.23 3.03
C ILE A 147 -16.31 5.71 2.92
N ALA A 148 -15.29 5.13 3.55
CA ALA A 148 -15.20 3.68 3.66
C ALA A 148 -16.36 3.14 4.51
N GLU A 149 -16.79 1.91 4.25
CA GLU A 149 -17.91 1.32 4.96
C GLU A 149 -17.61 1.25 6.48
N ARG A 150 -18.64 1.44 7.33
CA ARG A 150 -18.47 1.67 8.79
C ARG A 150 -17.61 0.64 9.51
N ASN A 151 -17.64 -0.61 9.06
CA ASN A 151 -16.88 -1.71 9.63
C ASN A 151 -15.38 -1.69 9.26
N ARG A 152 -14.96 -0.85 8.31
CA ARG A 152 -13.58 -0.77 7.80
C ARG A 152 -12.97 0.63 7.86
N GLN A 153 -13.76 1.68 7.99
CA GLN A 153 -13.27 3.06 8.17
C GLN A 153 -12.35 3.15 9.40
N VAL A 154 -11.13 3.63 9.18
CA VAL A 154 -10.16 3.95 10.24
C VAL A 154 -10.57 5.24 10.95
N LYS A 155 -10.35 5.30 12.26
CA LYS A 155 -10.67 6.47 13.08
C LYS A 155 -9.58 7.54 12.95
N GLY A 156 -9.99 8.81 13.04
CA GLY A 156 -9.09 9.95 12.94
C GLY A 156 -8.93 10.47 11.51
N ASP A 157 -8.27 11.61 11.39
CA ASP A 157 -7.96 12.21 10.10
C ASP A 157 -6.72 11.56 9.48
N LEU A 158 -6.87 11.09 8.24
CA LEU A 158 -5.80 10.50 7.45
C LEU A 158 -5.30 11.54 6.45
N ASP A 159 -4.10 12.03 6.67
CA ASP A 159 -3.44 13.05 5.86
C ASP A 159 -2.35 12.44 4.97
N ILE A 160 -1.64 11.40 5.42
CA ILE A 160 -0.55 10.76 4.66
C ILE A 160 -0.74 9.24 4.67
N THR A 161 -0.86 8.65 3.47
CA THR A 161 -1.17 7.23 3.30
C THR A 161 -0.36 6.59 2.19
N LEU A 162 -0.32 5.26 2.11
CA LEU A 162 0.53 4.53 1.18
C LEU A 162 -0.18 3.35 0.50
N THR A 163 0.07 3.15 -0.78
CA THR A 163 -0.20 1.89 -1.47
C THR A 163 1.10 1.23 -1.93
N HIS A 164 1.21 -0.08 -1.75
CA HIS A 164 2.32 -0.91 -2.19
C HIS A 164 1.80 -2.03 -3.08
N ASN A 165 2.19 -2.03 -4.35
CA ASN A 165 1.81 -3.04 -5.34
C ASN A 165 3.04 -3.82 -5.81
N LEU A 166 2.98 -5.16 -5.78
CA LEU A 166 4.11 -6.04 -6.06
C LEU A 166 3.77 -6.96 -7.24
N GLY A 167 4.73 -7.14 -8.16
CA GLY A 167 4.60 -8.02 -9.32
C GLY A 167 5.41 -9.30 -9.19
N GLY A 168 4.79 -10.43 -9.57
CA GLY A 168 5.41 -11.76 -9.53
C GLY A 168 5.89 -12.12 -8.13
N SER A 169 7.08 -12.73 -8.04
CA SER A 169 7.73 -13.03 -6.76
C SER A 169 8.44 -11.83 -6.15
N GLY A 170 8.10 -10.59 -6.52
CA GLY A 170 8.80 -9.36 -6.11
C GLY A 170 9.84 -8.86 -7.11
N GLY A 171 9.66 -9.18 -8.40
CA GLY A 171 10.53 -8.70 -9.47
C GLY A 171 10.25 -7.25 -9.87
N THR A 172 9.04 -6.75 -9.59
CA THR A 172 8.65 -5.35 -9.77
C THR A 172 7.82 -4.88 -8.60
N CYS A 173 7.93 -3.59 -8.28
CA CYS A 173 7.14 -2.94 -7.25
C CYS A 173 6.82 -1.50 -7.64
N VAL A 174 5.62 -1.04 -7.30
CA VAL A 174 5.24 0.37 -7.32
C VAL A 174 4.73 0.76 -5.94
N VAL A 175 5.25 1.87 -5.41
CA VAL A 175 4.77 2.51 -4.18
C VAL A 175 4.23 3.89 -4.54
N THR A 176 3.09 4.24 -3.95
CA THR A 176 2.47 5.57 -4.12
C THR A 176 2.06 6.10 -2.77
N ILE A 177 2.41 7.35 -2.49
CA ILE A 177 2.04 8.09 -1.29
C ILE A 177 0.98 9.11 -1.65
N TYR A 178 -0.07 9.19 -0.84
CA TYR A 178 -1.18 10.11 -1.04
C TYR A 178 -1.25 11.11 0.11
N LYS A 179 -1.61 12.36 -0.23
CA LYS A 179 -1.87 13.45 0.71
C LYS A 179 -3.26 14.05 0.51
N LYS A 180 -3.89 14.52 1.59
CA LYS A 180 -5.06 15.41 1.48
C LYS A 180 -4.65 16.78 0.94
#